data_AF-A0AAX6ILK2-F1
#
_entry.id   AF-A0AAX6ILK2-F1
#
_cell.length_a   1.000
_cell.length_b   1.000
_cell.length_c   1.000
_cell.angle_alpha   90.00
_cell.angle_beta   90.00
_cell.angle_gamma   90.00
#
_symmetry.space_group_name_H-M   'P 1'
#
loop_
_entity.id
_entity.type
_entity.pdbx_description
1 polymer ?
#
loop_
_entity_poly.entity_id
_entity_poly.type
_entity_poly.pdbx_seq_one_letter_code
_entity_poly.pdbx_strand_id
1 'polypeptide(L)'
;MAERGHSLESIKASIEARKPDFDAYIDPQKQYADAVIEVLPTQLIPGDNEGKVLRVRLIMKEGVKYFSPVYLFDEGSTISWIPCGRKLTCSYPGIKFNYGPDAYFSNEVSVLEMDGQFDRLDELIYVESHLSNISTKFYGEVTQQMLKHSDFPGSNNGTGLFQTIVGLKIRDLFEQIVAERAGAPAEAARV
;
A
#
# COMPACT_ATOMS: atom_id res chain seq x y z
N MET A 1 6.83 14.97 -17.04
CA MET A 1 5.84 15.98 -17.50
C MET A 1 5.25 16.59 -16.23
N ALA A 2 5.75 17.75 -15.82
CA ALA A 2 5.32 18.44 -14.60
C ALA A 2 4.84 19.83 -15.03
N GLU A 3 3.56 20.11 -14.81
CA GLU A 3 2.84 21.39 -14.91
C GLU A 3 3.62 22.55 -15.55
N ARG A 4 3.91 22.43 -16.85
CA ARG A 4 4.59 23.49 -17.60
C ARG A 4 3.62 24.67 -17.74
N GLY A 5 3.75 25.67 -16.87
CA GLY A 5 2.99 26.92 -16.93
C GLY A 5 2.71 27.59 -15.59
N HIS A 6 2.83 26.87 -14.47
CA HIS A 6 2.57 27.40 -13.12
C HIS A 6 3.85 27.52 -12.30
N SER A 7 4.00 28.63 -11.56
CA SER A 7 5.05 28.76 -10.55
C SER A 7 4.75 27.84 -9.37
N LEU A 8 5.78 27.44 -8.61
CA LEU A 8 5.59 26.70 -7.35
C LEU A 8 4.64 27.42 -6.38
N GLU A 9 4.65 28.76 -6.39
CA GLU A 9 3.73 29.59 -5.61
C GLU A 9 2.28 29.44 -6.07
N SER A 10 2.03 29.42 -7.39
CA SER A 10 0.70 29.20 -7.96
C SER A 10 0.14 27.82 -7.60
N ILE A 11 1.00 26.79 -7.56
CA ILE A 11 0.60 25.43 -7.18
C ILE A 11 0.24 25.39 -5.69
N LYS A 12 1.08 25.97 -4.83
CA LYS A 12 0.80 26.06 -3.39
C LYS A 12 -0.50 26.81 -3.11
N ALA A 13 -0.72 27.95 -3.78
CA ALA A 13 -1.96 28.71 -3.63
C ALA A 13 -3.21 27.91 -4.04
N SER A 14 -3.11 27.12 -5.12
CA SER A 14 -4.20 26.23 -5.56
C SER A 14 -4.50 25.13 -4.53
N ILE A 15 -3.46 24.53 -3.93
CA ILE A 15 -3.61 23.53 -2.87
C ILE A 15 -4.29 24.16 -1.64
N GLU A 16 -3.80 25.31 -1.17
CA GLU A 16 -4.37 26.00 0.00
C GLU A 16 -5.82 26.42 -0.22
N ALA A 17 -6.17 26.88 -1.43
CA ALA A 17 -7.55 27.26 -1.76
C ALA A 17 -8.52 26.06 -1.74
N ARG A 18 -8.05 24.85 -2.08
CA ARG A 18 -8.88 23.63 -2.11
C ARG A 18 -8.91 22.88 -0.78
N LYS A 19 -7.99 23.20 0.13
CA LYS A 19 -7.83 22.51 1.41
C LYS A 19 -9.11 22.51 2.27
N PRO A 20 -9.85 23.63 2.44
CA PRO A 20 -11.06 23.63 3.28
C PRO A 20 -12.12 22.63 2.82
N ASP A 21 -12.41 22.59 1.51
CA ASP A 21 -13.38 21.65 0.94
C ASP A 21 -12.85 20.22 0.95
N PHE A 22 -11.55 20.04 0.70
CA PHE A 22 -10.92 18.72 0.77
C PHE A 22 -11.03 18.13 2.18
N ASP A 23 -10.67 18.91 3.21
CA ASP A 23 -10.71 18.50 4.61
C ASP A 23 -12.16 18.26 5.08
N ALA A 24 -13.14 19.01 4.56
CA ALA A 24 -14.54 18.87 4.93
C ALA A 24 -15.26 17.68 4.26
N TYR A 25 -14.93 17.36 3.00
CA TYR A 25 -15.74 16.45 2.18
C TYR A 25 -14.98 15.25 1.59
N ILE A 26 -13.67 15.33 1.46
CA ILE A 26 -12.85 14.28 0.84
C ILE A 26 -12.11 13.47 1.91
N ASP A 27 -11.33 14.14 2.76
CA ASP A 27 -10.52 13.49 3.80
C ASP A 27 -11.33 12.59 4.76
N PRO A 28 -12.57 12.96 5.17
CA PRO A 28 -13.37 12.13 6.07
C PRO A 28 -13.74 10.77 5.47
N GLN A 29 -13.70 10.59 4.14
CA GLN A 29 -14.05 9.31 3.51
C GLN A 29 -13.08 8.18 3.87
N LYS A 30 -11.86 8.52 4.33
CA LYS A 30 -10.85 7.54 4.77
C LYS A 30 -11.36 6.63 5.89
N GLN A 31 -12.29 7.08 6.73
CA GLN A 31 -12.86 6.28 7.83
C GLN A 31 -13.71 5.08 7.35
N TYR A 32 -14.19 5.12 6.11
CA TYR A 32 -15.05 4.09 5.52
C TYR A 32 -14.29 3.11 4.61
N ALA A 33 -13.02 3.40 4.32
CA ALA A 33 -12.22 2.58 3.42
C ALA A 33 -11.73 1.29 4.13
N ASP A 34 -11.80 0.17 3.43
CA ASP A 34 -11.22 -1.11 3.90
C ASP A 34 -9.67 -1.10 3.77
N ALA A 35 -9.15 -0.33 2.81
CA ALA A 35 -7.72 -0.11 2.62
C ALA A 35 -7.44 1.35 2.24
N VAL A 36 -6.47 1.97 2.91
CA VAL A 36 -5.95 3.33 2.61
C VAL A 36 -4.46 3.25 2.32
N ILE A 37 -4.04 3.85 1.20
CA ILE A 37 -2.62 4.03 0.86
C ILE A 37 -2.27 5.50 1.14
N GLU A 38 -1.47 5.74 2.16
CA GLU A 38 -1.01 7.08 2.55
C GLU A 38 0.44 7.28 2.05
N VAL A 39 0.66 8.26 1.19
CA VAL A 39 1.97 8.54 0.59
C VAL A 39 2.57 9.79 1.24
N LEU A 40 3.73 9.63 1.88
CA LEU A 40 4.41 10.66 2.67
C LEU A 40 5.87 10.82 2.19
N PRO A 41 6.52 11.96 2.48
CA PRO A 41 7.96 12.11 2.27
C PRO A 41 8.77 11.06 3.05
N THR A 42 9.92 10.66 2.50
CA THR A 42 10.84 9.72 3.16
C THR A 42 11.38 10.28 4.48
N GLN A 43 11.66 9.40 5.43
CA GLN A 43 12.41 9.70 6.65
C GLN A 43 13.86 9.20 6.59
N LEU A 44 14.26 8.50 5.52
CA LEU A 44 15.60 7.96 5.35
C LEU A 44 16.62 9.02 4.88
N ILE A 45 16.15 10.05 4.19
CA ILE A 45 16.97 11.14 3.66
C ILE A 45 16.55 12.47 4.33
N PRO A 46 17.37 13.03 5.23
CA PRO A 46 17.04 14.29 5.90
C PRO A 46 16.88 15.46 4.91
N GLY A 47 15.72 16.12 4.95
CA GLY A 47 15.45 17.31 4.13
C GLY A 47 15.10 17.04 2.68
N ASP A 48 14.88 15.77 2.28
CA ASP A 48 14.43 15.45 0.93
C ASP A 48 13.03 16.00 0.64
N ASN A 49 12.90 16.65 -0.51
CA ASN A 49 11.65 17.17 -1.04
C ASN A 49 11.50 16.89 -2.55
N GLU A 50 12.29 15.95 -3.10
CA GLU A 50 12.25 15.59 -4.51
C GLU A 50 11.05 14.71 -4.88
N GLY A 51 10.44 14.03 -3.90
CA GLY A 51 9.27 13.17 -4.10
C GLY A 51 9.57 11.86 -4.85
N LYS A 52 10.85 11.46 -4.92
CA LYS A 52 11.29 10.21 -5.56
C LYS A 52 11.31 9.04 -4.58
N VAL A 53 11.93 9.27 -3.41
CA VAL A 53 11.95 8.31 -2.31
C VAL A 53 10.77 8.63 -1.40
N LEU A 54 9.93 7.65 -1.15
CA LEU A 54 8.65 7.85 -0.47
C LEU A 54 8.54 6.91 0.72
N ARG A 55 7.86 7.41 1.75
CA ARG A 55 7.34 6.61 2.85
C ARG A 55 5.87 6.38 2.59
N VAL A 56 5.49 5.14 2.32
CA VAL A 56 4.10 4.78 2.00
C VAL A 56 3.56 3.86 3.09
N ARG A 57 2.35 4.14 3.57
CA ARG A 57 1.63 3.30 4.54
C ARG A 57 0.43 2.66 3.86
N LEU A 58 0.31 1.35 3.97
CA LEU A 58 -0.87 0.57 3.66
C LEU A 58 -1.61 0.30 4.97
N ILE A 59 -2.72 1.00 5.17
CA ILE A 59 -3.59 0.89 6.34
C ILE A 59 -4.75 -0.02 5.95
N MET A 60 -4.93 -1.14 6.66
CA MET A 60 -5.90 -2.18 6.32
C MET A 60 -6.85 -2.39 7.49
N LYS A 61 -8.15 -2.27 7.23
CA LYS A 61 -9.19 -2.41 8.25
C LYS A 61 -9.33 -3.85 8.70
N GLU A 62 -9.34 -4.07 10.01
CA GLU A 62 -9.55 -5.39 10.61
C GLU A 62 -11.03 -5.79 10.61
N GLY A 63 -11.29 -7.10 10.66
CA GLY A 63 -12.64 -7.64 10.80
C GLY A 63 -13.53 -7.53 9.54
N VAL A 64 -12.97 -7.14 8.40
CA VAL A 64 -13.69 -7.11 7.12
C VAL A 64 -13.81 -8.53 6.55
N LYS A 65 -15.03 -8.97 6.23
CA LYS A 65 -15.29 -10.31 5.70
C LYS A 65 -14.53 -10.53 4.39
N TYR A 66 -13.87 -11.68 4.25
CA TYR A 66 -13.06 -12.07 3.07
C TYR A 66 -11.85 -11.17 2.79
N PHE A 67 -11.47 -10.32 3.75
CA PHE A 67 -10.30 -9.48 3.66
C PHE A 67 -9.39 -9.74 4.86
N SER A 68 -8.39 -10.60 4.65
CA SER A 68 -7.33 -10.84 5.63
C SER A 68 -6.18 -9.86 5.40
N PRO A 69 -5.85 -8.95 6.34
CA PRO A 69 -4.77 -7.98 6.16
C PRO A 69 -3.41 -8.64 5.91
N VAL A 70 -2.55 -7.91 5.21
CA VAL A 70 -1.14 -8.28 4.99
C VAL A 70 -0.37 -8.05 6.29
N TYR A 71 0.51 -8.97 6.64
CA TYR A 71 1.40 -8.82 7.79
C TYR A 71 2.84 -9.14 7.44
N LEU A 72 3.74 -8.65 8.27
CA LEU A 72 5.17 -8.93 8.21
C LEU A 72 5.56 -9.76 9.44
N PHE A 73 6.15 -10.95 9.20
CA PHE A 73 6.59 -11.93 10.21
C PHE A 73 5.54 -12.44 11.21
N ASP A 74 5.07 -11.59 12.13
CA ASP A 74 4.20 -11.98 13.24
C ASP A 74 2.99 -11.04 13.33
N GLU A 75 1.80 -11.58 13.01
CA GLU A 75 0.54 -10.85 12.92
C GLU A 75 0.14 -10.25 14.27
N GLY A 76 -0.22 -8.96 14.28
CA GLY A 76 -0.62 -8.23 15.49
C GLY A 76 0.53 -7.72 16.36
N SER A 77 1.79 -8.02 16.03
CA SER A 77 2.96 -7.46 16.71
C SER A 77 3.44 -6.15 16.07
N THR A 78 4.36 -5.43 16.73
CA THR A 78 5.03 -4.25 16.15
C THR A 78 6.45 -4.61 15.70
N ILE A 79 6.74 -4.41 14.42
CA ILE A 79 7.99 -4.80 13.79
C ILE A 79 8.59 -3.64 13.00
N SER A 80 9.91 -3.47 13.11
CA SER A 80 10.71 -2.66 12.20
C SER A 80 11.75 -3.55 11.54
N TRP A 81 11.77 -3.60 10.21
CA TRP A 81 12.63 -4.50 9.44
C TRP A 81 13.39 -3.76 8.35
N ILE A 82 14.69 -4.04 8.23
CA ILE A 82 15.54 -3.55 7.15
C ILE A 82 16.06 -4.79 6.41
N PRO A 83 15.60 -5.07 5.17
CA PRO A 83 16.02 -6.26 4.42
C PRO A 83 17.47 -6.17 3.95
N CYS A 84 18.00 -4.95 3.80
CA CYS A 84 19.34 -4.68 3.31
C CYS A 84 20.42 -5.17 4.30
N GLY A 85 21.31 -6.05 3.85
CA GLY A 85 22.34 -6.66 4.67
C GLY A 85 23.31 -7.51 3.84
N ARG A 86 23.91 -8.54 4.46
CA ARG A 86 24.91 -9.38 3.79
C ARG A 86 24.36 -10.18 2.60
N LYS A 87 23.09 -10.61 2.67
CA LYS A 87 22.45 -11.44 1.64
C LYS A 87 21.68 -10.63 0.59
N LEU A 88 21.39 -9.37 0.88
CA LEU A 88 20.69 -8.45 -0.01
C LEU A 88 21.36 -7.09 0.09
N THR A 89 22.21 -6.76 -0.88
CA THR A 89 22.81 -5.43 -0.96
C THR A 89 21.76 -4.42 -1.45
N CYS A 90 21.83 -3.17 -1.01
CA CYS A 90 20.96 -2.10 -1.48
C CYS A 90 21.80 -0.84 -1.67
N SER A 91 21.44 0.03 -2.63
CA SER A 91 22.07 1.35 -2.69
C SER A 91 21.44 2.26 -1.63
N TYR A 92 22.08 3.39 -1.35
CA TYR A 92 21.53 4.40 -0.45
C TYR A 92 20.23 4.99 -1.03
N PRO A 93 19.16 5.21 -0.23
CA PRO A 93 19.08 5.03 1.23
C PRO A 93 18.65 3.63 1.68
N GLY A 94 18.39 2.73 0.74
CA GLY A 94 17.88 1.39 0.98
C GLY A 94 16.39 1.36 1.24
N ILE A 95 15.95 0.35 1.99
CA ILE A 95 14.55 0.04 2.24
C ILE A 95 14.36 -0.22 3.73
N LYS A 96 13.29 0.32 4.30
CA LYS A 96 12.86 0.06 5.67
C LYS A 96 11.36 -0.24 5.68
N PHE A 97 10.98 -1.29 6.38
CA PHE A 97 9.59 -1.64 6.64
C PHE A 97 9.25 -1.41 8.11
N ASN A 98 8.01 -0.97 8.36
CA ASN A 98 7.38 -1.05 9.66
C ASN A 98 6.06 -1.81 9.52
N TYR A 99 5.70 -2.60 10.52
CA TYR A 99 4.41 -3.28 10.59
C TYR A 99 3.87 -3.16 12.02
N GLY A 100 2.55 -3.03 12.15
CA GLY A 100 1.88 -3.29 13.42
C GLY A 100 0.42 -2.85 13.46
N PRO A 101 -0.27 -3.17 14.56
CA PRO A 101 -1.63 -2.71 14.81
C PRO A 101 -1.67 -1.22 15.12
N ASP A 102 -2.75 -0.56 14.74
CA ASP A 102 -3.03 0.85 15.02
C ASP A 102 -4.55 1.09 15.12
N ALA A 103 -4.95 2.26 15.57
CA ALA A 103 -6.35 2.70 15.58
C ALA A 103 -6.54 3.85 14.58
N TYR A 104 -7.38 3.66 13.56
CA TYR A 104 -7.62 4.64 12.50
C TYR A 104 -9.10 5.01 12.43
N PHE A 105 -9.43 6.27 12.76
CA PHE A 105 -10.80 6.76 12.90
C PHE A 105 -11.68 5.87 13.81
N SER A 106 -11.13 5.41 14.95
CA SER A 106 -11.79 4.48 15.89
C SER A 106 -12.07 3.08 15.35
N ASN A 107 -11.43 2.69 14.25
CA ASN A 107 -11.42 1.32 13.76
C ASN A 107 -10.05 0.69 14.04
N GLU A 108 -10.05 -0.58 14.42
CA GLU A 108 -8.82 -1.38 14.49
C GLU A 108 -8.29 -1.61 13.08
N VAL A 109 -6.99 -1.38 12.89
CA VAL A 109 -6.33 -1.55 11.59
C VAL A 109 -4.96 -2.21 11.77
N SER A 110 -4.52 -2.94 10.75
CA SER A 110 -3.12 -3.33 10.58
C SER A 110 -2.46 -2.37 9.60
N VAL A 111 -1.27 -1.86 9.95
CA VAL A 111 -0.50 -0.94 9.11
C VAL A 111 0.79 -1.60 8.66
N LEU A 112 1.00 -1.66 7.34
CA LEU A 112 2.27 -2.02 6.73
C LEU A 112 2.87 -0.77 6.06
N GLU A 113 4.07 -0.40 6.43
CA GLU A 113 4.77 0.78 5.90
C GLU A 113 6.04 0.35 5.18
N MET A 114 6.32 0.99 4.05
CA MET A 114 7.59 0.92 3.33
C MET A 114 8.14 2.34 3.16
N ASP A 115 9.35 2.58 3.64
CA ASP A 115 10.14 3.77 3.37
C ASP A 115 11.37 3.39 2.54
N GLY A 116 11.65 4.17 1.49
CA GLY A 116 12.73 3.90 0.55
C GLY A 116 12.24 3.56 -0.85
N GLN A 117 13.12 2.94 -1.63
CA GLN A 117 12.84 2.51 -2.99
C GLN A 117 13.59 1.21 -3.31
N PHE A 118 13.09 0.48 -4.29
CA PHE A 118 13.76 -0.65 -4.93
C PHE A 118 14.69 -0.12 -6.01
N ASP A 119 15.96 -0.47 -5.93
CA ASP A 119 16.92 -0.23 -7.00
C ASP A 119 17.01 -1.45 -7.92
N ARG A 120 16.79 -2.66 -7.38
CA ARG A 120 16.98 -3.92 -8.10
C ARG A 120 15.81 -4.87 -7.88
N LEU A 121 15.56 -5.71 -8.89
CA LEU A 121 14.49 -6.71 -8.85
C LEU A 121 14.64 -7.70 -7.70
N ASP A 122 15.87 -8.06 -7.34
CA ASP A 122 16.17 -8.96 -6.23
C ASP A 122 15.62 -8.44 -4.90
N GLU A 123 15.59 -7.11 -4.70
CA GLU A 123 15.08 -6.48 -3.49
C GLU A 123 13.56 -6.63 -3.40
N LEU A 124 12.85 -6.47 -4.53
CA LEU A 124 11.40 -6.66 -4.61
C LEU A 124 11.01 -8.13 -4.36
N ILE A 125 11.70 -9.08 -5.00
CA ILE A 125 11.47 -10.52 -4.80
C ILE A 125 11.73 -10.89 -3.33
N TYR A 126 12.81 -10.37 -2.75
CA TYR A 126 13.15 -10.63 -1.36
C TYR A 126 12.08 -10.12 -0.41
N VAL A 127 11.59 -8.89 -0.61
CA VAL A 127 10.47 -8.36 0.17
C VAL A 127 9.21 -9.19 0.01
N GLU A 128 8.81 -9.52 -1.23
CA GLU A 128 7.62 -10.35 -1.49
C GLU A 128 7.69 -11.69 -0.73
N SER A 129 8.87 -12.31 -0.68
CA SER A 129 9.05 -13.61 -0.01
C SER A 129 8.92 -13.57 1.52
N HIS A 130 8.96 -12.39 2.15
CA HIS A 130 8.83 -12.22 3.60
C HIS A 130 7.48 -11.60 4.01
N LEU A 131 6.68 -11.12 3.05
CA LEU A 131 5.32 -10.66 3.30
C LEU A 131 4.36 -11.85 3.34
N SER A 132 3.37 -11.78 4.24
CA SER A 132 2.36 -12.81 4.42
C SER A 132 0.97 -12.29 4.11
N ASN A 133 0.03 -13.17 3.74
CA ASN A 133 -1.35 -12.82 3.35
C ASN A 133 -1.48 -11.87 2.15
N ILE A 134 -0.53 -11.88 1.21
CA ILE A 134 -0.55 -11.04 -0.01
C ILE A 134 -1.49 -11.56 -1.12
N SER A 135 -2.28 -12.61 -0.87
CA SER A 135 -3.29 -13.17 -1.78
C SER A 135 -2.76 -13.53 -3.19
N THR A 136 -1.50 -13.94 -3.29
CA THR A 136 -0.90 -14.41 -4.53
C THR A 136 -1.36 -15.84 -4.87
N LYS A 137 -1.51 -16.16 -6.16
CA LYS A 137 -1.80 -17.52 -6.64
C LYS A 137 -0.53 -18.36 -6.81
N PHE A 138 0.61 -17.70 -6.99
CA PHE A 138 1.92 -18.33 -7.13
C PHE A 138 3.01 -17.40 -6.59
N TYR A 139 4.15 -17.98 -6.24
CA TYR A 139 5.31 -17.22 -5.75
C TYR A 139 5.85 -16.27 -6.83
N GLY A 140 6.05 -14.99 -6.49
CA GLY A 140 6.54 -13.98 -7.43
C GLY A 140 5.45 -13.28 -8.23
N GLU A 141 4.15 -13.52 -7.94
CA GLU A 141 3.05 -12.89 -8.65
C GLU A 141 3.06 -11.36 -8.47
N VAL A 142 3.36 -10.83 -7.27
CA VAL A 142 3.42 -9.37 -7.06
C VAL A 142 4.53 -8.77 -7.92
N THR A 143 5.72 -9.35 -7.85
CA THR A 143 6.86 -8.93 -8.66
C THR A 143 6.53 -8.98 -10.15
N GLN A 144 5.90 -10.06 -10.63
CA GLN A 144 5.53 -10.20 -12.03
C GLN A 144 4.54 -9.11 -12.47
N GLN A 145 3.54 -8.78 -11.65
CA GLN A 145 2.56 -7.74 -12.00
C GLN A 145 3.21 -6.35 -12.03
N MET A 146 4.11 -6.04 -11.09
CA MET A 146 4.85 -4.78 -11.10
C MET A 146 5.76 -4.65 -12.32
N LEU A 147 6.43 -5.73 -12.72
CA LEU A 147 7.32 -5.75 -13.90
C LEU A 147 6.59 -5.47 -15.21
N LYS A 148 5.32 -5.88 -15.34
CA LYS A 148 4.50 -5.58 -16.54
C LYS A 148 4.29 -4.08 -16.76
N HIS A 149 4.39 -3.29 -15.70
CA HIS A 149 4.15 -1.85 -15.67
C HIS A 149 5.35 -1.12 -15.06
N SER A 150 6.57 -1.55 -15.41
CA SER A 150 7.80 -0.98 -14.86
C SER A 150 8.02 0.50 -15.22
N ASP A 151 7.30 1.00 -16.23
CA ASP A 151 7.26 2.39 -16.67
C ASP A 151 6.29 3.27 -15.87
N PHE A 152 5.44 2.69 -15.02
CA PHE A 152 4.48 3.46 -14.22
C PHE A 152 5.17 4.24 -13.08
N PRO A 153 4.65 5.43 -12.74
CA PRO A 153 5.16 6.19 -11.61
C PRO A 153 4.94 5.41 -10.31
N GLY A 154 5.99 5.28 -9.50
CA GLY A 154 5.94 4.54 -8.24
C GLY A 154 6.17 3.03 -8.35
N SER A 155 6.47 2.50 -9.54
CA SER A 155 6.81 1.08 -9.74
C SER A 155 8.08 0.61 -9.03
N ASN A 156 8.87 1.55 -8.51
CA ASN A 156 10.09 1.27 -7.75
C ASN A 156 9.98 1.60 -6.26
N ASN A 157 8.79 1.86 -5.69
CA ASN A 157 8.65 2.12 -4.26
C ASN A 157 7.35 1.52 -3.69
N GLY A 158 7.05 1.83 -2.43
CA GLY A 158 5.87 1.30 -1.73
C GLY A 158 4.54 1.62 -2.41
N THR A 159 4.47 2.64 -3.26
CA THR A 159 3.25 3.02 -3.98
C THR A 159 2.80 1.91 -4.92
N GLY A 160 3.67 1.51 -5.87
CA GLY A 160 3.36 0.45 -6.82
C GLY A 160 3.21 -0.91 -6.14
N LEU A 161 4.03 -1.17 -5.12
CA LEU A 161 3.95 -2.40 -4.33
C LEU A 161 2.57 -2.56 -3.66
N PHE A 162 2.15 -1.57 -2.89
CA PHE A 162 0.89 -1.65 -2.14
C PHE A 162 -0.34 -1.56 -3.04
N GLN A 163 -0.29 -0.80 -4.14
CA GLN A 163 -1.35 -0.81 -5.14
C GLN A 163 -1.53 -2.20 -5.77
N THR A 164 -0.41 -2.86 -6.10
CA THR A 164 -0.44 -4.22 -6.65
C THR A 164 -1.04 -5.20 -5.65
N ILE A 165 -0.57 -5.15 -4.39
CA ILE A 165 -1.09 -5.99 -3.30
C ILE A 165 -2.59 -5.77 -3.12
N VAL A 166 -3.07 -4.52 -3.03
CA VAL A 166 -4.50 -4.21 -2.90
C VAL A 166 -5.31 -4.79 -4.07
N GLY A 167 -4.79 -4.71 -5.30
CA GLY A 167 -5.42 -5.36 -6.45
C GLY A 167 -5.60 -6.88 -6.28
N LEU A 168 -4.58 -7.56 -5.73
CA LEU A 168 -4.66 -8.99 -5.43
C LEU A 168 -5.64 -9.30 -4.28
N LYS A 169 -5.69 -8.44 -3.25
CA LYS A 169 -6.68 -8.56 -2.16
C LYS A 169 -8.11 -8.41 -2.69
N ILE A 170 -8.36 -7.46 -3.59
CA ILE A 170 -9.67 -7.26 -4.21
C ILE A 170 -10.05 -8.48 -5.04
N ARG A 171 -9.13 -9.05 -5.82
CA ARG A 171 -9.37 -10.28 -6.58
C ARG A 171 -9.81 -11.42 -5.66
N ASP A 172 -9.06 -11.66 -4.58
CA ASP A 172 -9.33 -12.74 -3.63
C ASP A 172 -10.70 -12.57 -2.94
N LEU A 173 -11.00 -11.35 -2.48
CA LEU A 173 -12.30 -10.99 -1.93
C LEU A 173 -13.43 -11.21 -2.94
N PHE A 174 -13.25 -10.80 -4.19
CA PHE A 174 -14.24 -10.98 -5.25
C PHE A 174 -14.50 -12.47 -5.53
N GLU A 175 -13.45 -13.28 -5.65
CA GLU A 175 -13.55 -14.73 -5.87
C GLU A 175 -14.33 -15.41 -4.73
N GLN A 176 -14.08 -15.03 -3.48
CA GLN A 176 -14.80 -15.57 -2.32
C GLN A 176 -16.27 -15.14 -2.29
N ILE A 177 -16.58 -13.89 -2.61
CA ILE A 177 -17.98 -13.41 -2.71
C ILE A 177 -18.74 -14.14 -3.81
N VAL A 178 -18.11 -14.35 -4.97
CA VAL A 178 -18.74 -15.07 -6.08
C VAL A 178 -18.97 -16.54 -5.71
N ALA A 179 -18.00 -17.18 -5.05
CA ALA A 179 -18.15 -18.56 -4.59
C ALA A 179 -19.27 -18.71 -3.55
N GLU A 180 -19.36 -17.80 -2.57
CA GLU A 180 -20.45 -17.77 -1.59
C GLU A 180 -21.82 -17.65 -2.27
N ARG A 181 -21.94 -16.72 -3.23
CA ARG A 181 -23.19 -16.51 -3.99
C ARG A 181 -23.56 -17.71 -4.87
N ALA A 182 -22.59 -18.39 -5.45
CA ALA A 182 -22.83 -19.59 -6.25
C ALA A 182 -23.22 -20.80 -5.40
N GLY A 183 -22.74 -20.86 -4.15
CA GLY A 183 -23.08 -21.91 -3.18
C GLY A 183 -24.38 -21.66 -2.41
N ALA A 184 -24.93 -20.44 -2.44
CA ALA A 184 -26.20 -20.12 -1.80
C ALA A 184 -27.38 -20.77 -2.56
N PRO A 185 -28.19 -21.64 -1.93
CA PRO A 185 -29.38 -22.19 -2.60
C PRO A 185 -30.36 -21.06 -2.97
N ALA A 186 -31.04 -21.22 -4.11
CA ALA A 186 -32.04 -20.28 -4.64
C ALA A 186 -33.35 -20.27 -3.83
N GLU A 187 -33.25 -20.05 -2.52
CA GLU A 187 -34.38 -20.12 -1.57
C GLU A 187 -34.96 -18.74 -1.20
N ALA A 188 -34.59 -17.69 -1.95
CA ALA A 188 -35.17 -16.35 -1.81
C ALA A 188 -36.24 -16.02 -2.87
N ALA A 189 -36.62 -16.97 -3.73
CA ALA A 189 -37.65 -16.79 -4.77
C ALA A 189 -39.00 -17.46 -4.42
N ARG A 190 -39.28 -17.67 -3.13
CA ARG A 190 -40.58 -18.16 -2.64
C ARG A 190 -40.98 -17.47 -1.33
N VAL A 191 -41.56 -16.27 -1.42
CA VAL A 191 -42.75 -15.84 -0.66
C VAL A 191 -43.50 -14.83 -1.52
#